data_AF-A0A9K3LIB5-F1
#
_entry.id   AF-A0A9K3LIB5-F1
#
_cell.length_a   1.000
_cell.length_b   1.000
_cell.length_c   1.000
_cell.angle_alpha   90.00
_cell.angle_beta   90.00
_cell.angle_gamma   90.00
#
_symmetry.space_group_name_H-M   'P 1'
#
loop_
_entity.id
_entity.type
_entity.pdbx_description
1 polymer ?
#
loop_
_entity_poly.entity_id
_entity_poly.type
_entity_poly.pdbx_seq_one_letter_code
_entity_poly.pdbx_strand_id
1 'polypeptide(L)'
;MTTNYRRRLLLPPFFYFATSTRSFSAPLKFQFRPQFSWTNNNSSTQRVGQFSNTNSGILSNCHRRFTTSISESSNDINNMSDDDKTSLPSIESSAVVGKTKWLELRTMTYKDQEGKERQWDYATRTTKQSVDKADAVIIIPLLQKKGTAGEEDLILDTLLVEQFRPPVRQPTLEFPAGLIDKDETPESAALRELKEETGYVGSTATVMPTTVSRIVCMSPGLADETVQVVLVHVDLDHPDNVNPQAQPDAGEHITVRRVSLKDGFQTMLDEESSPMAIQGLYLFAMGLEIGKKINKMKK
;
A
#
# COMPACT_ATOMS: atom_id res chain seq x y z
N MET A 1 30.04 -32.72 10.03
CA MET A 1 30.41 -31.36 9.57
C MET A 1 29.15 -30.52 9.63
N THR A 2 29.05 -29.62 10.61
CA THR A 2 27.89 -28.77 10.89
C THR A 2 27.94 -27.52 10.01
N THR A 3 27.04 -27.42 9.05
CA THR A 3 26.87 -26.25 8.19
C THR A 3 26.16 -25.15 8.97
N ASN A 4 26.88 -24.06 9.27
CA ASN A 4 26.36 -22.86 9.89
C ASN A 4 25.41 -22.12 8.92
N TYR A 5 24.11 -22.18 9.18
CA TYR A 5 23.13 -21.24 8.60
C TYR A 5 23.24 -19.90 9.33
N ARG A 6 23.99 -18.93 8.78
CA ARG A 6 23.82 -17.52 9.14
C ARG A 6 22.92 -16.84 8.09
N ARG A 7 21.61 -16.78 8.36
CA ARG A 7 20.74 -15.78 7.71
C ARG A 7 21.05 -14.43 8.34
N ARG A 8 21.51 -13.46 7.54
CA ARG A 8 21.76 -12.08 7.98
C ARG A 8 20.42 -11.41 8.32
N LEU A 9 20.04 -11.44 9.60
CA LEU A 9 19.32 -10.32 10.23
C LEU A 9 20.42 -9.43 10.80
N LEU A 10 20.75 -8.35 10.10
CA LEU A 10 21.61 -7.30 10.65
C LEU A 10 20.76 -6.47 11.60
N LEU A 11 21.00 -6.56 12.92
CA LEU A 11 21.12 -5.44 13.87
C LEU A 11 21.77 -5.97 15.20
N PRO A 12 22.64 -5.17 15.87
CA PRO A 12 23.53 -5.62 16.97
C PRO A 12 22.87 -5.58 18.37
N PRO A 13 23.51 -6.13 19.44
CA PRO A 13 22.88 -6.32 20.74
C PRO A 13 22.94 -5.06 21.59
N PHE A 14 21.82 -4.69 22.21
CA PHE A 14 21.81 -3.74 23.33
C PHE A 14 21.68 -4.47 24.66
N PHE A 15 22.60 -4.15 25.56
CA PHE A 15 22.64 -4.62 26.94
C PHE A 15 21.38 -4.20 27.71
N TYR A 16 20.76 -5.16 28.40
CA TYR A 16 19.73 -4.92 29.41
C TYR A 16 20.42 -4.47 30.71
N PHE A 17 20.05 -3.29 31.23
CA PHE A 17 20.15 -2.99 32.65
C PHE A 17 18.73 -2.91 33.21
N ALA A 18 18.43 -3.79 34.16
CA ALA A 18 17.18 -3.81 34.91
C ALA A 18 17.30 -2.87 36.12
N THR A 19 16.29 -2.01 36.33
CA THR A 19 15.96 -1.50 37.67
C THR A 19 14.45 -1.48 37.90
N SER A 20 14.06 -2.39 38.80
CA SER A 20 12.96 -2.39 39.78
C SER A 20 11.87 -1.30 39.76
N THR A 21 10.64 -1.82 39.81
CA THR A 21 9.34 -1.26 40.18
C THR A 21 9.28 -0.41 41.47
N ARG A 22 8.38 0.59 41.49
CA ARG A 22 7.25 0.70 42.47
C ARG A 22 6.29 1.89 42.17
N SER A 23 5.03 1.51 41.91
CA SER A 23 3.71 2.09 42.30
C SER A 23 3.60 3.44 43.05
N PHE A 24 2.64 4.32 42.67
CA PHE A 24 1.38 4.57 43.40
C PHE A 24 0.45 5.66 42.75
N SER A 25 -0.87 5.39 42.76
CA SER A 25 -2.06 6.28 42.89
C SER A 25 -2.38 7.47 41.94
N ALA A 26 -3.61 7.45 41.40
CA ALA A 26 -4.38 8.57 40.81
C ALA A 26 -5.11 9.41 41.90
N PRO A 27 -6.07 10.33 41.62
CA PRO A 27 -6.42 11.12 40.41
C PRO A 27 -6.60 12.64 40.72
N LEU A 28 -6.77 13.53 39.72
CA LEU A 28 -7.57 14.76 39.91
C LEU A 28 -8.10 15.36 38.60
N LYS A 29 -9.42 15.63 38.61
CA LYS A 29 -10.21 16.32 37.58
C LYS A 29 -9.90 17.82 37.57
N PHE A 30 -9.97 18.48 36.41
CA PHE A 30 -10.54 19.83 36.30
C PHE A 30 -11.09 20.07 34.87
N GLN A 31 -12.39 20.33 34.79
CA GLN A 31 -13.07 20.97 33.65
C GLN A 31 -12.69 22.46 33.63
N PHE A 32 -12.61 23.08 32.45
CA PHE A 32 -13.29 24.35 32.14
C PHE A 32 -13.25 24.64 30.62
N ARG A 33 -14.42 24.92 30.06
CA ARG A 33 -14.75 25.64 28.82
C ARG A 33 -15.72 26.77 29.26
N PRO A 34 -16.11 27.76 28.43
CA PRO A 34 -15.49 28.39 27.25
C PRO A 34 -15.66 29.94 27.25
N GLN A 35 -15.51 30.54 26.06
CA GLN A 35 -15.96 31.87 25.57
C GLN A 35 -14.96 33.04 25.65
N PHE A 36 -14.65 33.63 24.50
CA PHE A 36 -15.04 35.00 24.17
C PHE A 36 -14.98 35.24 22.65
N SER A 37 -16.02 35.89 22.13
CA SER A 37 -16.19 36.44 20.78
C SER A 37 -15.77 37.90 20.75
N TRP A 38 -15.30 38.42 19.61
CA TRP A 38 -15.62 39.78 19.15
C TRP A 38 -15.40 39.95 17.63
N THR A 39 -16.19 40.88 17.08
CA THR A 39 -16.47 41.13 15.66
C THR A 39 -15.77 42.37 15.09
N ASN A 40 -15.74 42.41 13.75
CA ASN A 40 -15.96 43.55 12.84
C ASN A 40 -14.80 44.36 12.21
N ASN A 41 -14.90 44.38 10.87
CA ASN A 41 -14.77 45.47 9.88
C ASN A 41 -13.45 46.25 9.75
N ASN A 42 -12.87 46.25 8.54
CA ASN A 42 -13.15 47.32 7.58
C ASN A 42 -12.69 47.03 6.14
N SER A 43 -13.45 47.60 5.21
CA SER A 43 -13.34 47.65 3.76
C SER A 43 -12.29 48.63 3.21
N SER A 44 -11.72 48.37 2.02
CA SER A 44 -11.59 49.38 0.93
C SER A 44 -10.96 48.82 -0.36
N THR A 45 -11.80 48.73 -1.39
CA THR A 45 -11.64 49.15 -2.81
C THR A 45 -10.30 49.08 -3.58
N GLN A 46 -10.37 48.28 -4.66
CA GLN A 46 -9.96 48.51 -6.06
C GLN A 46 -8.55 49.04 -6.42
N ARG A 47 -7.87 48.27 -7.29
CA ARG A 47 -7.43 48.79 -8.60
C ARG A 47 -7.24 47.69 -9.65
N VAL A 48 -7.83 47.95 -10.81
CA VAL A 48 -7.71 47.21 -12.07
C VAL A 48 -6.33 47.49 -12.68
N GLY A 49 -5.66 46.44 -13.15
CA GLY A 49 -4.44 46.54 -13.95
C GLY A 49 -4.42 45.44 -15.00
N GLN A 50 -4.84 45.79 -16.22
CA GLN A 50 -4.55 45.03 -17.42
C GLN A 50 -3.03 45.08 -17.68
N PHE A 51 -2.40 43.94 -17.92
CA PHE A 51 -1.14 43.89 -18.65
C PHE A 51 -1.16 42.74 -19.66
N SER A 52 -0.83 43.14 -20.88
CA SER A 52 -0.78 42.39 -22.12
C SER A 52 0.46 41.48 -22.23
N ASN A 53 0.30 40.43 -23.05
CA ASN A 53 1.32 39.56 -23.64
C ASN A 53 2.69 40.21 -23.84
N THR A 54 3.75 39.51 -23.43
CA THR A 54 4.73 38.83 -24.32
C THR A 54 5.83 38.20 -23.48
N ASN A 55 5.96 36.87 -23.49
CA ASN A 55 7.26 36.22 -23.73
C ASN A 55 7.08 34.72 -23.96
N SER A 56 7.13 34.37 -25.23
CA SER A 56 7.46 33.06 -25.76
C SER A 56 8.91 32.70 -25.44
N GLY A 57 9.14 31.56 -24.82
CA GLY A 57 10.47 30.95 -24.75
C GLY A 57 10.65 30.06 -23.54
N ILE A 58 10.97 28.79 -23.79
CA ILE A 58 11.40 27.76 -22.82
C ILE A 58 10.25 26.99 -22.13
N LEU A 59 9.46 26.27 -22.93
CA LEU A 59 8.75 25.05 -22.49
C LEU A 59 8.80 24.02 -23.63
N SER A 60 9.94 23.35 -23.78
CA SER A 60 10.03 22.12 -24.56
C SER A 60 11.16 21.26 -24.01
N ASN A 61 10.79 20.20 -23.27
CA ASN A 61 11.52 18.93 -23.06
C ASN A 61 11.28 18.30 -21.67
N CYS A 62 10.04 18.20 -21.22
CA CYS A 62 9.71 17.30 -20.11
C CYS A 62 8.32 16.69 -20.28
N HIS A 63 8.02 16.19 -21.48
CA HIS A 63 6.74 15.52 -21.81
C HIS A 63 6.99 14.34 -22.78
N ARG A 64 7.95 13.48 -22.44
CA ARG A 64 8.06 12.17 -23.09
C ARG A 64 8.77 11.19 -22.17
N ARG A 65 8.18 10.01 -22.02
CA ARG A 65 8.51 8.88 -21.13
C ARG A 65 7.75 8.90 -19.80
N PHE A 66 6.52 8.39 -19.81
CA PHE A 66 6.00 7.51 -18.76
C PHE A 66 4.76 6.78 -19.31
N THR A 67 4.96 6.05 -20.39
CA THR A 67 4.04 5.01 -20.85
C THR A 67 4.90 3.93 -21.46
N THR A 68 5.54 3.13 -20.61
CA THR A 68 6.21 1.93 -21.06
C THR A 68 5.68 0.72 -20.31
N SER A 69 4.93 -0.04 -21.09
CA SER A 69 4.33 -1.32 -20.82
C SER A 69 5.37 -2.36 -20.41
N ILE A 70 4.91 -3.39 -19.70
CA ILE A 70 5.65 -4.59 -19.27
C ILE A 70 6.43 -5.28 -20.43
N SER A 71 6.12 -4.95 -21.69
CA SER A 71 6.91 -5.35 -22.86
C SER A 71 8.35 -4.81 -22.87
N GLU A 72 8.69 -3.77 -22.09
CA GLU A 72 10.05 -3.25 -22.04
C GLU A 72 10.99 -3.99 -21.07
N SER A 73 10.47 -4.67 -20.03
CA SER A 73 11.35 -5.51 -19.19
C SER A 73 11.92 -6.70 -19.95
N SER A 74 11.26 -7.14 -21.02
CA SER A 74 11.78 -8.16 -21.94
C SER A 74 12.80 -7.59 -22.94
N ASN A 75 12.69 -6.30 -23.28
CA ASN A 75 13.59 -5.62 -24.22
C ASN A 75 14.87 -5.08 -23.55
N ASP A 76 14.85 -4.75 -22.26
CA ASP A 76 16.05 -4.33 -21.52
C ASP A 76 17.03 -5.49 -21.31
N ILE A 77 16.55 -6.73 -21.23
CA ILE A 77 17.39 -7.94 -21.22
C ILE A 77 18.11 -8.12 -22.58
N ASN A 78 17.48 -7.70 -23.67
CA ASN A 78 18.04 -7.87 -25.03
C ASN A 78 19.14 -6.85 -25.37
N ASN A 79 19.24 -5.74 -24.61
CA ASN A 79 20.24 -4.68 -24.82
C ASN A 79 21.45 -4.74 -23.86
N MET A 80 21.54 -5.76 -23.00
CA MET A 80 22.73 -6.03 -22.19
C MET A 80 23.82 -6.71 -23.04
N SER A 81 25.07 -6.31 -22.87
CA SER A 81 26.23 -7.00 -23.46
C SER A 81 26.21 -8.48 -23.07
N ASP A 82 26.66 -9.37 -23.97
CA ASP A 82 26.61 -10.82 -23.74
C ASP A 82 27.36 -11.27 -22.46
N ASP A 83 28.35 -10.51 -22.00
CA ASP A 83 29.07 -10.75 -20.73
C ASP A 83 28.22 -10.50 -19.47
N ASP A 84 27.14 -9.72 -19.56
CA ASP A 84 26.32 -9.31 -18.41
C ASP A 84 25.12 -10.25 -18.21
N LYS A 85 24.68 -10.93 -19.29
CA LYS A 85 23.65 -11.98 -19.26
C LYS A 85 24.11 -13.25 -18.53
N THR A 86 25.43 -13.48 -18.46
CA THR A 86 26.04 -14.62 -17.77
C THR A 86 26.11 -14.49 -16.24
N SER A 87 25.60 -13.40 -15.64
CA SER A 87 25.75 -13.12 -14.21
C SER A 87 24.51 -13.33 -13.35
N LEU A 88 23.31 -13.46 -13.93
CA LEU A 88 22.09 -13.62 -13.15
C LEU A 88 21.83 -15.10 -12.82
N PRO A 89 21.33 -15.41 -11.61
CA PRO A 89 20.94 -16.77 -11.28
C PRO A 89 19.89 -17.31 -12.25
N SER A 90 19.99 -18.60 -12.58
CA SER A 90 19.06 -19.28 -13.50
C SER A 90 18.34 -20.43 -12.79
N ILE A 91 17.02 -20.47 -12.95
CA ILE A 91 16.19 -21.54 -12.40
C ILE A 91 16.33 -22.77 -13.29
N GLU A 92 16.72 -23.91 -12.72
CA GLU A 92 16.89 -25.16 -13.45
C GLU A 92 15.66 -26.06 -13.32
N SER A 93 15.11 -26.18 -12.11
CA SER A 93 13.94 -27.01 -11.85
C SER A 93 13.20 -26.61 -10.57
N SER A 94 11.97 -27.09 -10.42
CA SER A 94 11.16 -26.91 -9.22
C SER A 94 10.31 -28.15 -8.98
N ALA A 95 10.36 -28.70 -7.77
CA ALA A 95 9.64 -29.91 -7.37
C ALA A 95 8.67 -29.62 -6.22
N VAL A 96 7.50 -30.28 -6.23
CA VAL A 96 6.52 -30.20 -5.15
C VAL A 96 6.98 -31.05 -3.98
N VAL A 97 7.08 -30.44 -2.80
CA VAL A 97 7.34 -31.12 -1.52
C VAL A 97 6.03 -31.51 -0.85
N GLY A 98 5.03 -30.62 -0.89
CA GLY A 98 3.71 -30.85 -0.31
C GLY A 98 2.66 -29.93 -0.91
N LYS A 99 1.42 -30.40 -0.99
CA LYS A 99 0.30 -29.69 -1.60
C LYS A 99 -0.98 -29.84 -0.79
N THR A 100 -1.68 -28.73 -0.62
CA THR A 100 -3.02 -28.67 -0.04
C THR A 100 -4.00 -28.03 -1.04
N LYS A 101 -5.23 -27.73 -0.62
CA LYS A 101 -6.19 -27.00 -1.47
C LYS A 101 -5.68 -25.61 -1.86
N TRP A 102 -4.99 -24.90 -0.97
CA TRP A 102 -4.70 -23.47 -1.10
C TRP A 102 -3.21 -23.13 -1.27
N LEU A 103 -2.34 -24.06 -0.88
CA LEU A 103 -0.89 -23.83 -0.79
C LEU A 103 -0.09 -25.04 -1.27
N GLU A 104 0.96 -24.78 -2.03
CA GLU A 104 2.03 -25.72 -2.37
C GLU A 104 3.36 -25.28 -1.74
N LEU A 105 4.06 -26.22 -1.11
CA LEU A 105 5.46 -26.09 -0.73
C LEU A 105 6.32 -26.70 -1.83
N ARG A 106 7.30 -25.95 -2.32
CA ARG A 106 8.16 -26.36 -3.43
C ARG A 106 9.63 -26.13 -3.09
N THR A 107 10.49 -27.00 -3.63
CA THR A 107 11.95 -26.81 -3.63
C THR A 107 12.38 -26.48 -5.05
N MET A 108 12.97 -25.29 -5.22
CA MET A 108 13.61 -24.83 -6.45
C MET A 108 15.10 -25.17 -6.44
N THR A 109 15.60 -25.68 -7.56
CA THR A 109 17.04 -25.79 -7.83
C THR A 109 17.43 -24.72 -8.84
N TYR A 110 18.48 -23.95 -8.53
CA TYR A 110 18.96 -22.86 -9.36
C TYR A 110 20.49 -22.77 -9.35
N LYS A 111 21.08 -22.26 -10.43
CA LYS A 111 22.49 -21.88 -10.46
C LYS A 111 22.65 -20.44 -10.04
N ASP A 112 23.56 -20.18 -9.10
CA ASP A 112 23.90 -18.83 -8.69
C ASP A 112 24.82 -18.11 -9.69
N GLN A 113 25.29 -16.91 -9.32
CA GLN A 113 26.18 -16.09 -10.15
C GLN A 113 27.56 -16.72 -10.39
N GLU A 114 27.95 -17.70 -9.57
CA GLU A 114 29.19 -18.46 -9.70
C GLU A 114 28.97 -19.78 -10.47
N GLY A 115 27.76 -20.02 -10.98
CA GLY A 115 27.37 -21.27 -11.64
C GLY A 115 27.18 -22.44 -10.69
N LYS A 116 27.18 -22.20 -9.37
CA LYS A 116 27.02 -23.21 -8.35
C LYS A 116 25.54 -23.51 -8.13
N GLU A 117 25.22 -24.80 -8.12
CA GLU A 117 23.88 -25.28 -7.82
C GLU A 117 23.51 -24.99 -6.36
N ARG A 118 22.29 -24.48 -6.18
CA ARG A 118 21.68 -24.16 -4.89
C ARG A 118 20.23 -24.60 -4.88
N GLN A 119 19.71 -24.79 -3.67
CA GLN A 119 18.31 -25.09 -3.45
C GLN A 119 17.64 -24.01 -2.60
N TRP A 120 16.36 -23.78 -2.87
CA TRP A 120 15.53 -22.83 -2.12
C TRP A 120 14.11 -23.37 -1.96
N ASP A 121 13.63 -23.40 -0.72
CA ASP A 121 12.24 -23.75 -0.44
C ASP A 121 11.37 -22.49 -0.44
N TYR A 122 10.23 -22.57 -1.12
CA TYR A 122 9.26 -21.48 -1.19
C TYR A 122 7.82 -22.00 -1.19
N ALA A 123 6.91 -21.14 -0.75
CA ALA A 123 5.48 -21.38 -0.80
C ALA A 123 4.87 -20.70 -2.04
N THR A 124 3.90 -21.36 -2.68
CA THR A 124 3.13 -20.81 -3.79
C THR A 124 1.65 -21.11 -3.65
N ARG A 125 0.79 -20.21 -4.14
CA ARG A 125 -0.66 -20.40 -4.15
C ARG A 125 -1.04 -21.42 -5.22
N THR A 126 -1.96 -22.33 -4.91
CA THR A 126 -2.53 -23.25 -5.91
C THR A 126 -3.37 -22.55 -6.97
N THR A 127 -3.78 -21.31 -6.72
CA THR A 127 -4.54 -20.45 -7.62
C THR A 127 -3.66 -19.55 -8.50
N LYS A 128 -2.33 -19.57 -8.32
CA LYS A 128 -1.40 -18.76 -9.12
C LYS A 128 -1.54 -19.10 -10.59
N GLN A 129 -1.85 -18.09 -11.41
CA GLN A 129 -2.12 -18.29 -12.85
C GLN A 129 -0.82 -18.40 -13.66
N SER A 130 0.12 -17.48 -13.46
CA SER A 130 1.43 -17.47 -14.11
C SER A 130 2.41 -16.58 -13.34
N VAL A 131 3.69 -16.60 -13.75
CA VAL A 131 4.72 -15.72 -13.18
C VAL A 131 4.57 -14.25 -13.58
N ASP A 132 3.93 -14.00 -14.72
CA ASP A 132 3.76 -12.65 -15.30
C ASP A 132 2.44 -11.98 -14.89
N LYS A 133 1.65 -12.65 -14.06
CA LYS A 133 0.39 -12.14 -13.52
C LYS A 133 0.47 -12.06 -12.00
N ALA A 134 -0.11 -11.00 -11.43
CA ALA A 134 -0.29 -10.91 -10.00
C ALA A 134 -1.33 -11.94 -9.52
N ASP A 135 -1.16 -12.42 -8.28
CA ASP A 135 -2.10 -13.31 -7.62
C ASP A 135 -3.32 -12.55 -7.09
N ALA A 136 -3.11 -11.31 -6.63
CA ALA A 136 -4.10 -10.50 -5.94
C ALA A 136 -3.93 -9.00 -6.19
N VAL A 137 -4.88 -8.22 -5.72
CA VAL A 137 -4.81 -6.75 -5.66
C VAL A 137 -4.82 -6.26 -4.23
N ILE A 138 -4.13 -5.14 -4.00
CA ILE A 138 -4.26 -4.33 -2.78
C ILE A 138 -4.86 -2.99 -3.19
N ILE A 139 -5.92 -2.57 -2.52
CA ILE A 139 -6.71 -1.42 -2.91
C ILE A 139 -6.39 -0.27 -1.95
N ILE A 140 -5.97 0.87 -2.48
CA ILE A 140 -5.85 2.11 -1.71
C ILE A 140 -7.06 2.99 -2.08
N PRO A 141 -8.18 2.90 -1.35
CA PRO A 141 -9.34 3.74 -1.61
C PRO A 141 -9.09 5.15 -1.07
N LEU A 142 -9.15 6.14 -1.95
CA LEU A 142 -9.02 7.54 -1.62
C LEU A 142 -10.43 8.15 -1.56
N LEU A 143 -10.89 8.46 -0.34
CA LEU A 143 -12.22 8.98 -0.12
C LEU A 143 -12.21 10.48 -0.35
N GLN A 144 -12.94 10.88 -1.39
CA GLN A 144 -13.06 12.25 -1.85
C GLN A 144 -14.45 12.78 -1.56
N LYS A 145 -14.51 14.06 -1.22
CA LYS A 145 -15.76 14.81 -1.15
C LYS A 145 -15.60 16.09 -1.95
N LYS A 146 -16.65 16.51 -2.64
CA LYS A 146 -16.64 17.80 -3.35
C LYS A 146 -16.40 18.91 -2.34
N GLY A 147 -15.41 19.76 -2.64
CA GLY A 147 -15.17 20.98 -1.88
C GLY A 147 -16.38 21.90 -1.90
N THR A 148 -16.49 22.80 -0.91
CA THR A 148 -17.44 23.91 -1.05
C THR A 148 -17.04 24.80 -2.22
N ALA A 149 -18.01 25.40 -2.92
CA ALA A 149 -17.81 26.10 -4.19
C ALA A 149 -16.51 26.95 -4.23
N GLY A 150 -15.53 26.50 -5.03
CA GLY A 150 -14.22 27.13 -5.19
C GLY A 150 -13.02 26.32 -4.67
N GLU A 151 -13.25 25.21 -3.95
CA GLU A 151 -12.20 24.30 -3.48
C GLU A 151 -12.08 23.05 -4.39
N GLU A 152 -10.86 22.55 -4.55
CA GLU A 152 -10.58 21.25 -5.20
C GLU A 152 -11.12 20.08 -4.35
N ASP A 153 -11.41 18.94 -4.97
CA ASP A 153 -11.88 17.74 -4.28
C ASP A 153 -10.88 17.33 -3.17
N LEU A 154 -11.40 17.23 -1.95
CA LEU A 154 -10.56 16.94 -0.79
C LEU A 154 -10.46 15.44 -0.60
N ILE A 155 -9.24 14.88 -0.73
CA ILE A 155 -8.93 13.56 -0.20
C ILE A 155 -8.84 13.68 1.31
N LEU A 156 -9.78 13.08 2.02
CA LEU A 156 -9.90 13.20 3.46
C LEU A 156 -9.36 11.97 4.18
N ASP A 157 -9.79 10.81 3.69
CA ASP A 157 -9.71 9.55 4.40
C ASP A 157 -9.39 8.39 3.45
N THR A 158 -9.08 7.24 4.02
CA THR A 158 -9.03 5.95 3.35
C THR A 158 -9.87 4.93 4.12
N LEU A 159 -10.07 3.75 3.52
CA LEU A 159 -10.73 2.62 4.14
C LEU A 159 -9.70 1.53 4.39
N LEU A 160 -9.80 0.94 5.57
CA LEU A 160 -9.08 -0.24 5.98
C LEU A 160 -10.09 -1.32 6.33
N VAL A 161 -9.64 -2.56 6.25
CA VAL A 161 -10.38 -3.73 6.71
C VAL A 161 -9.65 -4.35 7.88
N GLU A 162 -10.41 -4.69 8.91
CA GLU A 162 -9.95 -5.49 10.03
C GLU A 162 -10.53 -6.89 9.92
N GLN A 163 -9.67 -7.89 9.96
CA GLN A 163 -10.06 -9.30 9.91
C GLN A 163 -9.13 -10.18 10.71
N PHE A 164 -9.65 -11.28 11.25
CA PHE A 164 -8.82 -12.26 11.95
C PHE A 164 -8.00 -13.07 10.95
N ARG A 165 -6.66 -13.02 11.05
CA ARG A 165 -5.77 -13.85 10.22
C ARG A 165 -5.30 -15.07 11.02
N PRO A 166 -5.76 -16.29 10.70
CA PRO A 166 -5.38 -17.49 11.42
C PRO A 166 -3.87 -17.73 11.56
N PRO A 167 -3.02 -17.46 10.54
CA PRO A 167 -1.56 -17.68 10.65
C PRO A 167 -0.88 -16.86 11.75
N VAL A 168 -1.35 -15.64 12.02
CA VAL A 168 -0.81 -14.74 13.07
C VAL A 168 -1.67 -14.70 14.33
N ARG A 169 -2.80 -15.44 14.34
CA ARG A 169 -3.68 -15.72 15.49
C ARG A 169 -4.28 -14.47 16.14
N GLN A 170 -4.48 -13.41 15.37
CA GLN A 170 -5.07 -12.16 15.85
C GLN A 170 -5.71 -11.36 14.70
N PRO A 171 -6.54 -10.34 15.02
CA PRO A 171 -6.98 -9.36 14.04
C PRO A 171 -5.81 -8.60 13.42
N THR A 172 -5.85 -8.44 12.12
CA THR A 172 -4.94 -7.59 11.36
C THR A 172 -5.69 -6.40 10.80
N LEU A 173 -4.97 -5.29 10.59
CA LEU A 173 -5.49 -4.12 9.90
C LEU A 173 -4.79 -4.02 8.54
N GLU A 174 -5.58 -3.95 7.48
CA GLU A 174 -5.11 -4.05 6.10
C GLU A 174 -5.85 -3.09 5.19
N PHE A 175 -5.29 -2.81 4.02
CA PHE A 175 -6.07 -2.26 2.92
C PHE A 175 -7.01 -3.35 2.38
N PRO A 176 -8.19 -2.99 1.83
CA PRO A 176 -9.03 -3.95 1.12
C PRO A 176 -8.23 -4.68 0.04
N ALA A 177 -8.43 -5.98 -0.10
CA ALA A 177 -7.60 -6.81 -0.98
C ALA A 177 -8.28 -8.13 -1.32
N GLY A 178 -8.00 -8.66 -2.50
CA GLY A 178 -8.53 -9.96 -2.90
C GLY A 178 -7.84 -10.56 -4.12
N LEU A 179 -8.15 -11.82 -4.39
CA LEU A 179 -7.54 -12.57 -5.48
C LEU A 179 -8.05 -12.05 -6.83
N ILE A 180 -7.18 -12.10 -7.85
CA ILE A 180 -7.58 -11.78 -9.23
C ILE A 180 -8.17 -13.04 -9.85
N ASP A 181 -9.43 -12.97 -10.27
CA ASP A 181 -10.09 -14.08 -10.94
C ASP A 181 -9.48 -14.37 -12.31
N LYS A 182 -9.80 -15.55 -12.85
CA LYS A 182 -9.35 -15.92 -14.19
C LYS A 182 -9.90 -14.93 -15.22
N ASP A 183 -9.01 -14.41 -16.04
CA ASP A 183 -9.30 -13.43 -17.10
C ASP A 183 -9.81 -12.06 -16.60
N GLU A 184 -9.74 -11.81 -15.29
CA GLU A 184 -10.05 -10.52 -14.66
C GLU A 184 -8.84 -9.57 -14.73
N THR A 185 -9.09 -8.27 -14.93
CA THR A 185 -8.02 -7.25 -14.84
C THR A 185 -7.82 -6.82 -13.38
N PRO A 186 -6.62 -6.36 -12.99
CA PRO A 186 -6.40 -5.85 -11.63
C PRO A 186 -7.37 -4.73 -11.23
N GLU A 187 -7.73 -3.84 -12.15
CA GLU A 187 -8.70 -2.78 -11.92
C GLU A 187 -10.09 -3.33 -11.62
N SER A 188 -10.55 -4.32 -12.42
CA SER A 188 -11.84 -4.97 -12.21
C SER A 188 -11.88 -5.67 -10.85
N ALA A 189 -10.85 -6.45 -10.54
CA ALA A 189 -10.71 -7.12 -9.24
C ALA A 189 -10.76 -6.10 -8.10
N ALA A 190 -10.01 -5.00 -8.21
CA ALA A 190 -9.98 -3.97 -7.19
C ALA A 190 -11.35 -3.31 -6.93
N LEU A 191 -12.14 -3.06 -7.97
CA LEU A 191 -13.47 -2.47 -7.83
C LEU A 191 -14.48 -3.47 -7.26
N ARG A 192 -14.38 -4.75 -7.65
CA ARG A 192 -15.22 -5.84 -7.13
C ARG A 192 -14.95 -6.06 -5.65
N GLU A 193 -13.71 -6.30 -5.28
CA GLU A 193 -13.27 -6.58 -3.90
C GLU A 193 -13.52 -5.38 -2.99
N LEU A 194 -13.32 -4.13 -3.46
CA LEU A 194 -13.68 -2.95 -2.67
C LEU A 194 -15.16 -2.95 -2.30
N LYS A 195 -16.03 -3.28 -3.26
CA LYS A 195 -17.48 -3.32 -3.04
C LYS A 195 -17.89 -4.48 -2.13
N GLU A 196 -17.30 -5.66 -2.33
CA GLU A 196 -17.56 -6.86 -1.52
C GLU A 196 -17.14 -6.62 -0.06
N GLU A 197 -15.91 -6.19 0.20
CA GLU A 197 -15.40 -6.05 1.56
C GLU A 197 -15.91 -4.79 2.30
N THR A 198 -16.20 -3.70 1.57
CA THR A 198 -16.50 -2.40 2.20
C THR A 198 -17.87 -1.82 1.87
N GLY A 199 -18.52 -2.30 0.81
CA GLY A 199 -19.77 -1.75 0.29
C GLY A 199 -19.61 -0.47 -0.53
N TYR A 200 -18.41 0.13 -0.56
CA TYR A 200 -18.17 1.34 -1.34
C TYR A 200 -17.97 1.02 -2.83
N VAL A 201 -18.45 1.93 -3.68
CA VAL A 201 -18.17 1.92 -5.11
C VAL A 201 -17.19 3.04 -5.45
N GLY A 202 -16.33 2.79 -6.42
CA GLY A 202 -15.32 3.74 -6.84
C GLY A 202 -14.95 3.61 -8.31
N SER A 203 -13.92 4.34 -8.71
CA SER A 203 -13.38 4.28 -10.06
C SER A 203 -11.86 4.37 -10.05
N THR A 204 -11.24 3.75 -11.05
CA THR A 204 -9.80 3.86 -11.34
C THR A 204 -9.51 5.04 -12.29
N ALA A 205 -10.30 6.11 -12.22
CA ALA A 205 -10.06 7.31 -13.01
C ALA A 205 -8.68 7.92 -12.68
N THR A 206 -8.01 8.47 -13.70
CA THR A 206 -6.65 9.00 -13.59
C THR A 206 -6.61 10.31 -12.80
N VAL A 207 -6.66 10.22 -11.48
CA VAL A 207 -6.39 11.37 -10.58
C VAL A 207 -4.89 11.48 -10.26
N MET A 208 -4.15 10.37 -10.42
CA MET A 208 -2.69 10.31 -10.28
C MET A 208 -2.05 9.72 -11.55
N PRO A 209 -0.77 10.03 -11.84
CA PRO A 209 -0.04 9.48 -12.99
C PRO A 209 -0.03 7.96 -13.05
N THR A 210 -0.10 7.31 -11.89
CA THR A 210 -0.15 5.85 -11.76
C THR A 210 -1.38 5.49 -10.96
N THR A 211 -2.31 4.76 -11.57
CA THR A 211 -3.50 4.23 -10.88
C THR A 211 -3.34 2.76 -10.51
N VAL A 212 -2.59 2.00 -11.31
CA VAL A 212 -2.22 0.60 -11.05
C VAL A 212 -0.71 0.47 -11.03
N SER A 213 -0.17 -0.15 -10.00
CA SER A 213 1.27 -0.39 -9.90
C SER A 213 1.73 -1.48 -10.87
N ARG A 214 3.06 -1.55 -11.07
CA ARG A 214 3.69 -2.80 -11.53
C ARG A 214 3.41 -3.92 -10.52
N ILE A 215 3.61 -5.17 -10.96
CA ILE A 215 3.57 -6.33 -10.07
C ILE A 215 4.66 -6.16 -8.99
N VAL A 216 4.27 -6.32 -7.73
CA VAL A 216 5.18 -6.27 -6.56
C VAL A 216 5.06 -7.57 -5.77
N CYS A 217 6.13 -7.96 -5.08
CA CYS A 217 6.15 -9.16 -4.25
C CYS A 217 5.74 -8.84 -2.81
N MET A 218 5.14 -9.83 -2.13
CA MET A 218 4.76 -9.69 -0.72
C MET A 218 5.85 -10.17 0.23
N SER A 219 6.43 -11.34 -0.03
CA SER A 219 7.42 -11.95 0.86
C SER A 219 8.45 -12.74 0.06
N PRO A 220 9.31 -12.08 -0.75
CA PRO A 220 10.16 -12.72 -1.75
C PRO A 220 11.21 -13.69 -1.18
N GLY A 221 11.48 -13.64 0.13
CA GLY A 221 12.35 -14.60 0.81
C GLY A 221 11.64 -15.91 1.23
N LEU A 222 10.32 -16.01 1.05
CA LEU A 222 9.48 -17.12 1.53
C LEU A 222 8.49 -17.62 0.47
N ALA A 223 7.83 -16.71 -0.25
CA ALA A 223 6.76 -17.04 -1.18
C ALA A 223 6.90 -16.29 -2.50
N ASP A 224 6.35 -16.86 -3.56
CA ASP A 224 6.29 -16.25 -4.89
C ASP A 224 5.00 -15.43 -5.13
N GLU A 225 4.27 -15.16 -4.04
CA GLU A 225 3.05 -14.35 -4.06
C GLU A 225 3.35 -12.91 -4.49
N THR A 226 2.60 -12.46 -5.48
CA THR A 226 2.68 -11.12 -6.04
C THR A 226 1.33 -10.44 -6.08
N VAL A 227 1.34 -9.12 -5.97
CA VAL A 227 0.15 -8.28 -5.99
C VAL A 227 0.32 -7.08 -6.91
N GLN A 228 -0.79 -6.47 -7.31
CA GLN A 228 -0.80 -5.11 -7.85
C GLN A 228 -1.54 -4.18 -6.91
N VAL A 229 -0.96 -3.02 -6.66
CA VAL A 229 -1.59 -1.96 -5.86
C VAL A 229 -2.44 -1.11 -6.79
N VAL A 230 -3.72 -0.95 -6.47
CA VAL A 230 -4.68 -0.18 -7.25
C VAL A 230 -5.20 0.97 -6.40
N LEU A 231 -5.02 2.19 -6.89
CA LEU A 231 -5.66 3.37 -6.29
C LEU A 231 -7.08 3.48 -6.82
N VAL A 232 -8.06 3.59 -5.92
CA VAL A 232 -9.47 3.72 -6.27
C VAL A 232 -10.02 5.02 -5.69
N HIS A 233 -10.64 5.83 -6.52
CA HIS A 233 -11.32 7.06 -6.09
C HIS A 233 -12.73 6.72 -5.68
N VAL A 234 -13.09 7.14 -4.47
CA VAL A 234 -14.41 6.92 -3.89
C VAL A 234 -15.06 8.28 -3.66
N ASP A 235 -16.03 8.62 -4.51
CA ASP A 235 -16.85 9.82 -4.35
C ASP A 235 -17.86 9.60 -3.23
N LEU A 236 -17.67 10.29 -2.10
CA LEU A 236 -18.55 10.20 -0.94
C LEU A 236 -19.93 10.85 -1.17
N ASP A 237 -20.08 11.68 -2.20
CA ASP A 237 -21.36 12.27 -2.59
C ASP A 237 -22.14 11.36 -3.56
N HIS A 238 -21.55 10.24 -4.01
CA HIS A 238 -22.23 9.24 -4.83
C HIS A 238 -23.35 8.53 -4.03
N PRO A 239 -24.56 8.34 -4.59
CA PRO A 239 -25.70 7.74 -3.88
C PRO A 239 -25.38 6.38 -3.22
N ASP A 240 -24.64 5.52 -3.91
CA ASP A 240 -24.26 4.20 -3.41
C ASP A 240 -23.27 4.24 -2.22
N ASN A 241 -22.57 5.38 -2.03
CA ASN A 241 -21.59 5.56 -0.96
C ASN A 241 -22.16 6.28 0.27
N VAL A 242 -23.46 6.64 0.27
CA VAL A 242 -24.11 7.30 1.42
C VAL A 242 -24.32 6.33 2.58
N ASN A 243 -24.66 5.07 2.27
CA ASN A 243 -24.83 4.01 3.27
C ASN A 243 -24.31 2.66 2.72
N PRO A 244 -23.00 2.53 2.52
CA PRO A 244 -22.39 1.36 1.91
C PRO A 244 -22.61 0.13 2.79
N GLN A 245 -22.93 -1.00 2.16
CA GLN A 245 -23.15 -2.28 2.82
C GLN A 245 -22.18 -3.31 2.27
N ALA A 246 -21.22 -3.72 3.09
CA ALA A 246 -20.30 -4.80 2.77
C ALA A 246 -21.05 -6.12 2.58
N GLN A 247 -20.59 -6.92 1.63
CA GLN A 247 -21.08 -8.25 1.30
C GLN A 247 -19.87 -9.19 1.15
N PRO A 248 -19.14 -9.45 2.25
CA PRO A 248 -17.96 -10.30 2.20
C PRO A 248 -18.34 -11.76 1.94
N ASP A 249 -17.37 -12.55 1.51
CA ASP A 249 -17.62 -13.94 1.13
C ASP A 249 -17.94 -14.85 2.33
N ALA A 250 -18.50 -16.02 2.05
CA ALA A 250 -18.82 -16.98 3.09
C ALA A 250 -17.56 -17.44 3.84
N GLY A 251 -17.51 -17.14 5.14
CA GLY A 251 -16.36 -17.44 6.00
C GLY A 251 -15.46 -16.25 6.26
N GLU A 252 -15.74 -15.10 5.64
CA GLU A 252 -15.08 -13.84 5.91
C GLU A 252 -15.87 -13.04 6.95
N HIS A 253 -15.14 -12.49 7.92
CA HIS A 253 -15.69 -11.57 8.91
C HIS A 253 -14.82 -10.33 8.96
N ILE A 254 -15.29 -9.30 8.27
CA ILE A 254 -14.56 -8.06 8.04
C ILE A 254 -15.24 -6.91 8.76
N THR A 255 -14.46 -6.09 9.46
CA THR A 255 -14.89 -4.81 9.99
C THR A 255 -14.22 -3.68 9.21
N VAL A 256 -15.03 -2.81 8.60
CA VAL A 256 -14.52 -1.67 7.82
C VAL A 256 -14.17 -0.51 8.76
N ARG A 257 -12.97 0.04 8.61
CA ARG A 257 -12.51 1.23 9.34
C ARG A 257 -12.19 2.36 8.37
N ARG A 258 -12.93 3.46 8.48
CA ARG A 258 -12.57 4.72 7.81
C ARG A 258 -11.55 5.48 8.66
N VAL A 259 -10.40 5.79 8.07
CA VAL A 259 -9.28 6.43 8.78
C VAL A 259 -8.81 7.68 8.03
N SER A 260 -8.43 8.72 8.78
CA SER A 260 -7.97 9.96 8.17
C SER A 260 -6.52 9.87 7.75
N LEU A 261 -6.23 10.37 6.54
CA LEU A 261 -4.86 10.47 6.03
C LEU A 261 -4.17 11.78 6.47
N LYS A 262 -4.89 12.71 7.12
CA LYS A 262 -4.40 14.06 7.41
C LYS A 262 -3.22 14.10 8.38
N ASP A 263 -3.32 13.46 9.55
CA ASP A 263 -2.26 13.42 10.57
C ASP A 263 -2.45 12.20 11.48
N GLY A 264 -1.36 11.69 12.05
CA GLY A 264 -1.40 10.67 13.10
C GLY A 264 -1.72 9.26 12.62
N PHE A 265 -1.63 9.00 11.30
CA PHE A 265 -1.97 7.68 10.77
C PHE A 265 -1.02 6.60 11.29
N GLN A 266 0.29 6.86 11.27
CA GLN A 266 1.27 5.96 11.87
C GLN A 266 1.03 5.79 13.37
N THR A 267 0.75 6.88 14.09
CA THR A 267 0.49 6.83 15.54
C THR A 267 -0.71 5.94 15.87
N MET A 268 -1.77 5.99 15.08
CA MET A 268 -2.94 5.09 15.23
C MET A 268 -2.56 3.62 15.04
N LEU A 269 -1.63 3.30 14.15
CA LEU A 269 -1.12 1.93 13.98
C LEU A 269 -0.22 1.49 15.14
N ASP A 270 0.43 2.43 15.83
CA ASP A 270 1.33 2.17 16.97
C ASP A 270 0.59 2.05 18.32
N GLU A 271 -0.70 2.37 18.38
CA GLU A 271 -1.50 2.21 19.59
C GLU A 271 -1.61 0.73 20.00
N GLU A 272 -1.45 0.43 21.30
CA GLU A 272 -1.52 -0.95 21.83
C GLU A 272 -2.89 -1.62 21.56
N SER A 273 -3.95 -0.83 21.44
CA SER A 273 -5.30 -1.28 21.09
C SER A 273 -5.50 -1.52 19.59
N SER A 274 -4.54 -1.15 18.75
CA SER A 274 -4.65 -1.30 17.30
C SER A 274 -4.43 -2.77 16.91
N PRO A 275 -5.23 -3.33 15.98
CA PRO A 275 -4.93 -4.62 15.38
C PRO A 275 -3.55 -4.62 14.72
N MET A 276 -2.98 -5.81 14.53
CA MET A 276 -1.66 -5.93 13.90
C MET A 276 -1.70 -5.39 12.47
N ALA A 277 -1.02 -4.28 12.19
CA ALA A 277 -0.92 -3.76 10.84
C ALA A 277 -0.09 -4.71 9.95
N ILE A 278 -0.58 -5.00 8.74
CA ILE A 278 0.26 -5.59 7.70
C ILE A 278 1.41 -4.64 7.37
N GLN A 279 2.60 -5.19 7.12
CA GLN A 279 3.82 -4.42 6.81
C GLN A 279 3.58 -3.35 5.73
N GLY A 280 2.87 -3.68 4.64
CA GLY A 280 2.57 -2.74 3.56
C GLY A 280 1.78 -1.50 4.01
N LEU A 281 0.79 -1.69 4.88
CA LEU A 281 0.02 -0.60 5.49
C LEU A 281 0.92 0.29 6.37
N TYR A 282 1.75 -0.34 7.20
CA TYR A 282 2.67 0.38 8.08
C TYR A 282 3.70 1.22 7.30
N LEU A 283 4.28 0.64 6.24
CA LEU A 283 5.21 1.34 5.34
C LEU A 283 4.53 2.51 4.62
N PHE A 284 3.27 2.35 4.19
CA PHE A 284 2.49 3.42 3.60
C PHE A 284 2.27 4.57 4.60
N ALA A 285 1.88 4.26 5.84
CA ALA A 285 1.68 5.25 6.89
C ALA A 285 2.99 6.00 7.23
N MET A 286 4.10 5.29 7.39
CA MET A 286 5.42 5.89 7.59
C MET A 286 5.82 6.82 6.42
N GLY A 287 5.65 6.34 5.18
CA GLY A 287 5.96 7.11 3.97
C GLY A 287 5.15 8.40 3.89
N LEU A 288 3.86 8.33 4.25
CA LEU A 288 2.96 9.49 4.30
C LEU A 288 3.43 10.52 5.34
N GLU A 289 3.79 10.08 6.55
CA GLU A 289 4.29 10.98 7.60
C GLU A 289 5.64 11.62 7.25
N ILE A 290 6.55 10.85 6.62
CA ILE A 290 7.81 11.39 6.09
C ILE A 290 7.53 12.45 5.01
N GLY A 291 6.63 12.16 4.07
CA GLY A 291 6.23 13.08 3.01
C GLY A 291 5.68 14.41 3.55
N LYS A 292 4.83 14.36 4.58
CA LYS A 292 4.33 15.56 5.27
C LYS A 292 5.45 16.39 5.89
N LYS A 293 6.41 15.74 6.57
CA LYS A 293 7.57 16.43 7.16
C LYS A 293 8.42 17.11 6.09
N ILE A 294 8.67 16.43 4.96
CA ILE A 294 9.39 17.01 3.82
C ILE A 294 8.68 18.25 3.27
N ASN A 295 7.36 18.21 3.12
CA ASN A 295 6.58 19.35 2.64
C ASN A 295 6.54 20.52 3.62
N LYS A 296 6.55 20.25 4.94
CA LYS A 296 6.66 21.30 5.97
C LYS A 296 8.01 22.00 5.94
N MET A 297 9.11 21.29 5.65
CA MET A 297 10.46 21.87 5.53
C MET A 297 10.65 22.75 4.28
N LYS A 298 9.78 22.62 3.28
CA LYS A 298 9.83 23.43 2.04
C LYS A 298 9.08 24.77 2.16
N LYS A 299 8.30 24.97 3.22
CA LYS A 299 7.57 26.21 3.53
C LYS A 299 8.34 27.01 4.55
#